data_AF-A0A8S3I2K6-F1
#
_entry.id   AF-A0A8S3I2K6-F1
#
_cell.length_a   1.000
_cell.length_b   1.000
_cell.length_c   1.000
_cell.angle_alpha   90.00
_cell.angle_beta   90.00
_cell.angle_gamma   90.00
#
_symmetry.space_group_name_H-M   'P 1'
#
loop_
_entity.id
_entity.type
_entity.pdbx_description
1 polymer ?
#
loop_
_entity_poly.entity_id
_entity_poly.type
_entity_poly.pdbx_seq_one_letter_code
_entity_poly.pdbx_strand_id
1 'polypeptide(L)'
;MSQERDESVDRSKSRSPSRHDFLVKLHGLSHSSNRDDIKKFLNPCRIDALHLFDNNGISSSDCFVDLESETDVKDALKKTGQYLDRKYIEGTT
;
A
#
# COMPACT_ATOMS: atom_id res chain seq x y z
N MET A 1 -8.59 -41.31 -18.22
CA MET A 1 -9.61 -40.58 -19.00
C MET A 1 -10.24 -39.56 -18.05
N SER A 2 -10.24 -38.27 -18.31
CA SER A 2 -9.51 -37.49 -19.33
C SER A 2 -9.25 -36.08 -18.77
N GLN A 3 -8.33 -35.33 -19.37
CA GLN A 3 -8.25 -33.89 -19.11
C GLN A 3 -9.38 -33.19 -19.87
N GLU A 4 -9.99 -32.19 -19.25
CA GLU A 4 -10.72 -31.13 -19.94
C GLU A 4 -9.86 -29.84 -19.88
N ARG A 5 -9.89 -29.01 -20.91
CA ARG A 5 -9.17 -27.72 -21.02
C ARG A 5 -10.14 -26.63 -21.50
N ASP A 6 -9.68 -25.38 -21.44
CA ASP A 6 -10.38 -24.14 -21.87
C ASP A 6 -11.65 -23.84 -21.05
N GLU A 7 -12.14 -22.60 -20.92
CA GLU A 7 -11.67 -21.24 -21.30
C GLU A 7 -11.30 -20.45 -20.00
N SER A 8 -10.69 -19.25 -19.94
CA SER A 8 -9.86 -18.36 -20.80
C SER A 8 -9.47 -17.13 -19.94
N VAL A 9 -8.82 -16.02 -20.33
CA VAL A 9 -8.28 -15.46 -21.60
C VAL A 9 -6.96 -14.75 -21.25
N ASP A 10 -5.91 -14.78 -22.09
CA ASP A 10 -4.89 -13.72 -22.05
C ASP A 10 -5.42 -12.47 -22.74
N ARG A 11 -6.09 -11.60 -21.99
CA ARG A 11 -6.29 -10.20 -22.41
C ARG A 11 -5.05 -9.42 -22.03
N SER A 12 -4.01 -9.60 -22.85
CA SER A 12 -2.69 -8.96 -22.75
C SER A 12 -2.87 -7.52 -22.27
N LYS A 13 -2.45 -7.23 -21.03
CA LYS A 13 -2.95 -6.06 -20.29
C LYS A 13 -2.31 -4.76 -20.81
N SER A 14 -2.75 -4.27 -21.97
CA SER A 14 -2.44 -2.94 -22.50
C SER A 14 -3.05 -1.79 -21.66
N ARG A 15 -3.58 -2.07 -20.46
CA ARG A 15 -3.59 -1.06 -19.40
C ARG A 15 -2.14 -0.90 -18.94
N SER A 16 -1.50 0.17 -19.40
CA SER A 16 -0.54 0.91 -18.56
C SER A 16 -1.05 0.93 -17.11
N PRO A 17 -0.19 0.72 -16.09
CA PRO A 17 -0.64 0.49 -14.72
C PRO A 17 -1.66 1.55 -14.29
N SER A 18 -2.83 1.06 -13.92
CA SER A 18 -3.88 1.86 -13.27
C SER A 18 -3.26 2.41 -11.99
N ARG A 19 -3.54 3.67 -11.59
CA ARG A 19 -2.96 4.23 -10.36
C ARG A 19 -3.14 3.31 -9.13
N HIS A 20 -4.30 2.66 -9.03
CA HIS A 20 -4.62 1.70 -7.97
C HIS A 20 -4.01 0.29 -8.13
N ASP A 21 -3.27 -0.03 -9.20
CA ASP A 21 -2.59 -1.34 -9.33
C ASP A 21 -1.44 -1.51 -8.29
N PHE A 22 -0.99 -0.41 -7.65
CA PHE A 22 0.10 -0.39 -6.65
C PHE A 22 -0.27 0.35 -5.35
N LEU A 23 -1.51 0.19 -4.87
CA LEU A 23 -2.01 0.86 -3.68
C LEU A 23 -1.79 0.02 -2.41
N VAL A 24 -1.21 0.60 -1.35
CA VAL A 24 -1.13 -0.02 -0.02
C VAL A 24 -1.89 0.83 1.00
N LYS A 25 -2.83 0.22 1.71
CA LYS A 25 -3.43 0.81 2.91
C LYS A 25 -2.55 0.50 4.11
N LEU A 26 -2.16 1.53 4.87
CA LEU A 26 -1.56 1.42 6.20
C LEU A 26 -2.60 1.72 7.28
N HIS A 27 -2.50 1.04 8.42
CA HIS A 27 -3.29 1.26 9.63
C HIS A 27 -2.36 1.38 10.86
N GLY A 28 -2.87 1.95 11.96
CA GLY A 28 -2.17 2.11 13.23
C GLY A 28 -1.37 3.41 13.40
N LEU A 29 -1.36 4.31 12.40
CA LEU A 29 -0.59 5.57 12.46
C LEU A 29 -0.93 6.43 13.70
N SER A 30 0.07 7.15 14.21
CA SER A 30 -0.10 8.05 15.36
C SER A 30 -0.59 9.43 14.89
N HIS A 31 -1.29 10.19 15.75
CA HIS A 31 -1.73 11.55 15.44
C HIS A 31 -0.57 12.49 15.07
N SER A 32 0.64 12.20 15.57
CA SER A 32 1.86 12.95 15.24
C SER A 32 2.59 12.44 14.00
N SER A 33 2.20 11.30 13.43
CA SER A 33 2.83 10.71 12.23
C SER A 33 2.44 11.53 11.00
N ASN A 34 3.41 12.24 10.43
CA ASN A 34 3.18 13.07 9.25
C ASN A 34 3.67 12.36 7.96
N ARG A 35 3.45 12.99 6.80
CA ARG A 35 3.81 12.44 5.49
C ARG A 35 5.29 12.08 5.35
N ASP A 36 6.18 12.78 6.04
CA ASP A 36 7.62 12.52 6.00
C ASP A 36 8.02 11.30 6.85
N ASP A 37 7.34 11.08 7.98
CA ASP A 37 7.54 9.87 8.80
C ASP A 37 7.11 8.60 8.06
N ILE A 38 5.99 8.66 7.34
CA ILE A 38 5.50 7.57 6.49
C ILE A 38 6.51 7.28 5.36
N LYS A 39 7.06 8.32 4.71
CA LYS A 39 8.13 8.18 3.69
C LYS A 39 9.40 7.55 4.27
N LYS A 40 9.82 7.96 5.48
CA LYS A 40 10.97 7.38 6.19
C LYS A 40 10.76 5.92 6.56
N PHE A 41 9.57 5.56 7.04
CA PHE A 41 9.20 4.19 7.40
C PHE A 41 9.28 3.24 6.19
N LEU A 42 8.70 3.67 5.07
CA LEU A 42 8.65 2.89 3.83
C LEU A 42 9.95 2.88 3.02
N ASN A 43 10.91 3.78 3.28
CA ASN A 43 12.23 3.84 2.61
C ASN A 43 12.88 2.44 2.49
N PRO A 44 13.26 1.96 1.29
CA PRO A 44 13.49 2.72 0.06
C PRO A 44 12.29 2.80 -0.92
N CYS A 45 11.08 2.40 -0.52
CA CYS A 45 9.93 2.34 -1.43
C CYS A 45 9.59 3.72 -2.03
N ARG A 46 9.28 3.73 -3.32
CA ARG A 46 8.89 4.92 -4.06
C ARG A 46 7.38 5.18 -3.99
N ILE A 47 7.02 6.39 -3.58
CA ILE A 47 5.65 6.80 -3.27
C ILE A 47 5.24 7.95 -4.19
N ASP A 48 4.21 7.75 -5.01
CA ASP A 48 3.60 8.77 -5.87
C ASP A 48 2.66 9.67 -5.04
N ALA A 49 1.78 9.08 -4.21
CA ALA A 49 0.81 9.83 -3.41
C ALA A 49 0.63 9.28 -1.97
N LEU A 50 0.19 10.18 -1.07
CA LEU A 50 -0.13 9.87 0.32
C LEU A 50 -1.50 10.46 0.70
N HIS A 51 -2.49 9.57 0.73
CA HIS A 51 -3.88 9.84 1.07
C HIS A 51 -4.12 9.54 2.55
N LEU A 52 -3.74 10.49 3.40
CA LEU A 52 -4.15 10.52 4.80
C LEU A 52 -5.60 11.02 4.86
N PHE A 53 -6.45 10.28 5.56
CA PHE A 53 -7.83 10.67 5.83
C PHE A 53 -7.90 11.30 7.23
N ASP A 54 -8.84 12.21 7.48
CA ASP A 54 -9.18 12.62 8.85
C ASP A 54 -10.63 12.24 9.11
N ASN A 55 -10.87 11.36 10.09
CA ASN A 55 -12.21 10.87 10.37
C ASN A 55 -12.84 11.71 11.48
N ASN A 56 -13.22 12.94 11.11
CA ASN A 56 -14.02 13.85 11.92
C ASN A 56 -13.33 14.29 13.24
N GLY A 57 -12.07 14.74 13.15
CA GLY A 57 -11.32 15.30 14.29
C GLY A 57 -10.64 14.27 15.19
N ILE A 58 -10.74 12.98 14.84
CA ILE A 58 -9.80 11.95 15.29
C ILE A 58 -8.88 11.69 14.09
N SER A 59 -7.58 11.98 14.26
CA SER A 59 -6.56 11.66 13.26
C SER A 59 -6.70 10.19 12.85
N SER A 60 -6.92 9.91 11.56
CA SER A 60 -7.07 8.52 11.16
C SER A 60 -5.77 7.76 11.42
N SER A 61 -5.90 6.62 12.09
CA SER A 61 -4.92 5.54 12.06
C SER A 61 -4.58 5.07 10.63
N ASP A 62 -5.43 5.44 9.66
CA ASP A 62 -5.51 4.89 8.32
C ASP A 62 -5.01 5.88 7.26
N CYS A 63 -4.07 5.44 6.43
CA CYS A 63 -3.57 6.16 5.26
C CYS A 63 -3.52 5.20 4.07
N PHE A 64 -3.76 5.71 2.87
CA PHE A 64 -3.50 4.97 1.63
C PHE A 64 -2.27 5.55 0.92
N VAL A 65 -1.48 4.68 0.32
CA VAL A 65 -0.16 4.97 -0.25
C VAL A 65 -0.12 4.43 -1.68
N ASP A 66 -0.05 5.32 -2.66
CA ASP A 66 0.18 4.94 -4.06
C ASP A 66 1.69 4.82 -4.30
N LEU A 67 2.14 3.69 -4.84
CA LEU A 67 3.55 3.36 -5.06
C LEU A 67 3.88 3.27 -6.56
N GLU A 68 5.15 3.40 -6.96
CA GLU A 68 5.53 3.35 -8.38
C GLU A 68 5.57 1.91 -8.97
N SER A 69 5.68 0.87 -8.14
CA SER A 69 5.90 -0.51 -8.58
C SER A 69 5.34 -1.56 -7.63
N GLU A 70 5.02 -2.73 -8.17
CA GLU A 70 4.74 -3.97 -7.41
C GLU A 70 5.91 -4.37 -6.49
N THR A 71 7.14 -3.98 -6.83
CA THR A 71 8.31 -4.18 -5.95
C THR A 71 8.21 -3.28 -4.72
N ASP A 72 7.89 -2.00 -4.89
CA ASP A 72 7.64 -1.07 -3.79
C ASP A 72 6.47 -1.53 -2.91
N VAL A 73 5.39 -2.07 -3.50
CA VAL A 73 4.27 -2.70 -2.75
C VAL A 73 4.78 -3.86 -1.89
N LYS A 74 5.58 -4.77 -2.47
CA LYS A 74 6.14 -5.92 -1.75
C LYS A 74 7.11 -5.51 -0.65
N ASP A 75 7.90 -4.46 -0.84
CA ASP A 75 8.79 -3.94 0.20
C ASP A 75 8.04 -3.15 1.28
N ALA A 76 6.98 -2.40 0.94
CA ALA A 76 6.07 -1.77 1.90
C ALA A 76 5.37 -2.82 2.78
N LEU A 77 4.92 -3.93 2.20
CA LEU A 77 4.32 -5.05 2.94
C LEU A 77 5.34 -5.85 3.79
N LYS A 78 6.66 -5.74 3.52
CA LYS A 78 7.71 -6.21 4.45
C LYS A 78 7.96 -5.22 5.60
N LYS A 79 7.57 -3.95 5.46
CA LYS A 79 7.65 -2.94 6.53
C LYS A 79 6.47 -3.02 7.49
N THR A 80 5.32 -3.52 7.05
CA THR A 80 4.19 -3.94 7.89
C THR A 80 4.67 -4.83 9.04
N GLY A 81 4.07 -4.66 10.23
CA GLY A 81 4.43 -5.41 11.43
C GLY A 81 5.60 -4.81 12.23
N GLN A 82 6.14 -3.67 11.80
CA GLN A 82 7.07 -2.87 12.59
C GLN A 82 6.35 -1.75 13.34
N TYR A 83 7.09 -1.08 14.23
CA TYR A 83 6.60 0.09 14.97
C TYR A 83 7.04 1.40 14.32
N LEU A 84 6.11 2.36 14.22
CA LEU A 84 6.39 3.77 13.95
C LEU A 84 6.12 4.56 15.24
N ASP A 85 7.16 5.22 15.77
CA ASP A 85 7.19 5.70 17.17
C ASP A 85 6.78 4.56 18.14
N ARG A 86 5.59 4.63 18.75
CA ARG A 86 5.07 3.65 19.72
C ARG A 86 3.86 2.86 19.19
N LYS A 87 3.59 2.95 17.89
CA LYS A 87 2.45 2.31 17.23
C LYS A 87 2.90 1.20 16.29
N TYR A 88 2.30 0.02 16.45
CA TYR A 88 2.40 -1.07 15.50
C TYR A 88 1.68 -0.67 14.20
N ILE A 89 2.35 -0.80 13.05
CA ILE A 89 1.80 -0.43 11.75
C ILE A 89 1.37 -1.69 10.99
N GLU A 90 0.07 -1.78 10.73
CA GLU A 90 -0.52 -2.80 9.89
C GLU A 90 -0.61 -2.30 8.44
N GLY A 91 -0.60 -3.21 7.48
CA GLY A 91 -0.62 -2.88 6.06
C GLY A 91 -1.29 -3.95 5.23
N THR A 92 -2.02 -3.53 4.20
CA THR A 92 -2.83 -4.41 3.33
C THR A 92 -2.87 -3.82 1.93
N THR A 93 -2.89 -4.70 0.92
CA THR A 93 -3.04 -4.38 -0.51
C THR A 93 -4.38 -4.87 -1.03
#